data_AF-E0CSX9-F1
#
_entry.id   AF-E0CSX9-F1
#
_cell.length_a   1.000
_cell.length_b   1.000
_cell.length_c   1.000
_cell.angle_alpha   90.00
_cell.angle_beta   90.00
_cell.angle_gamma   90.00
#
_symmetry.space_group_name_H-M   'P 1'
#
loop_
_entity.id
_entity.type
_entity.pdbx_description
1 polymer ?
#
loop_
_entity_poly.entity_id
_entity_poly.type
_entity_poly.pdbx_seq_one_letter_code
_entity_poly.pdbx_strand_id
1 'polypeptide(L)'
;MHLSEKRRKQVIISSVSILGVLFLVVILTLYVVKKKKKLKRNGKHEHLELPLFDLAALLSATNNFSSDNKLGEGGFGPVYKVRLSSFFWAEFNLQVNNT
;
A
#
# COMPACT_ATOMS: atom_id res chain seq x y z
N MET A 1 -1.94 -60.87 17.43
CA MET A 1 -3.05 -60.20 16.71
C MET A 1 -3.28 -58.73 17.14
N HIS A 2 -3.08 -58.36 18.42
CA HIS A 2 -3.43 -57.03 18.96
C HIS A 2 -2.54 -55.83 18.51
N LEU A 3 -1.30 -56.10 18.06
CA LEU A 3 -0.32 -55.07 17.66
C LEU A 3 -0.58 -54.54 16.23
N SER A 4 -1.13 -55.36 15.32
CA SER A 4 -1.42 -54.96 13.95
C SER A 4 -2.59 -53.97 13.85
N GLU A 5 -3.53 -54.02 14.80
CA GLU A 5 -4.67 -53.09 14.85
C GLU A 5 -4.25 -51.69 15.31
N LYS A 6 -3.37 -51.61 16.33
CA LYS A 6 -2.77 -50.34 16.80
C LYS A 6 -1.98 -49.65 15.69
N ARG A 7 -1.15 -50.40 14.94
CA ARG A 7 -0.38 -49.84 13.81
C ARG A 7 -1.26 -49.33 12.67
N ARG A 8 -2.35 -50.04 12.33
CA ARG A 8 -3.30 -49.58 11.29
C ARG A 8 -3.98 -48.25 11.68
N LYS A 9 -4.46 -48.14 12.93
CA LYS A 9 -5.06 -46.90 13.45
C LYS A 9 -4.06 -45.74 13.46
N GLN A 10 -2.81 -46.00 13.87
CA GLN A 10 -1.75 -45.00 13.89
C GLN A 10 -1.40 -44.47 12.49
N VAL A 11 -1.34 -45.36 11.48
CA VAL A 11 -1.07 -44.95 10.09
C VAL A 11 -2.16 -44.01 9.57
N ILE A 12 -3.43 -44.31 9.83
CA ILE A 12 -4.57 -43.47 9.41
C ILE A 12 -4.53 -42.10 10.10
N ILE A 13 -4.26 -42.06 11.41
CA ILE A 13 -4.16 -40.80 12.15
C ILE A 13 -3.02 -39.94 11.59
N SER A 14 -1.86 -40.55 11.32
CA SER A 14 -0.71 -39.84 10.78
C SER A 14 -0.99 -39.25 9.39
N SER A 15 -1.66 -40.00 8.51
CA SER A 15 -1.96 -39.51 7.16
C SER A 15 -2.97 -38.35 7.19
N VAL A 16 -4.01 -38.43 8.01
CA VAL A 16 -5.01 -37.37 8.16
C VAL A 16 -4.40 -36.12 8.78
N SER A 17 -3.52 -36.28 9.78
CA SER A 17 -2.82 -35.16 10.41
C SER A 17 -1.96 -34.39 9.40
N ILE A 18 -1.20 -35.10 8.56
CA ILE A 18 -0.35 -34.49 7.52
C ILE A 18 -1.19 -33.68 6.52
N LEU A 19 -2.33 -34.23 6.07
CA LEU A 19 -3.24 -33.53 5.16
C LEU A 19 -3.83 -32.26 5.80
N GLY A 20 -4.20 -32.33 7.08
CA GLY A 20 -4.72 -31.18 7.82
C GLY A 20 -3.69 -30.06 7.97
N VAL A 21 -2.44 -30.40 8.30
CA VAL A 21 -1.35 -29.41 8.41
C VAL A 21 -1.04 -28.78 7.05
N LEU A 22 -0.97 -29.58 5.99
CA LEU A 22 -0.75 -29.07 4.63
C LEU A 22 -1.87 -28.10 4.20
N PHE A 23 -3.14 -28.47 4.46
CA PHE A 23 -4.29 -27.64 4.17
C PHE A 23 -4.27 -26.31 4.95
N LEU A 24 -3.92 -26.36 6.25
CA LEU A 24 -3.74 -25.15 7.08
C LEU A 24 -2.66 -24.22 6.53
N VAL A 25 -1.49 -24.76 6.14
CA VAL A 25 -0.39 -23.97 5.56
C VAL A 25 -0.80 -23.31 4.25
N VAL A 26 -1.55 -24.02 3.39
CA VAL A 26 -2.08 -23.47 2.13
C VAL A 26 -3.06 -22.33 2.42
N ILE A 27 -4.00 -22.50 3.35
CA ILE A 27 -4.95 -21.45 3.74
C ILE A 27 -4.22 -20.20 4.26
N LEU A 28 -3.25 -20.37 5.17
CA LEU A 28 -2.48 -19.26 5.72
C LEU A 28 -1.71 -18.52 4.62
N THR A 29 -1.08 -19.27 3.70
CA THR A 29 -0.36 -18.70 2.56
C THR A 29 -1.30 -17.89 1.66
N LEU A 30 -2.47 -18.44 1.33
CA LEU A 30 -3.49 -17.76 0.52
C LEU A 30 -4.03 -16.50 1.22
N TYR A 31 -4.24 -16.55 2.53
CA TYR A 31 -4.69 -15.41 3.34
C TYR A 31 -3.68 -14.26 3.29
N VAL A 32 -2.39 -14.55 3.51
CA VAL A 32 -1.30 -13.56 3.47
C VAL A 32 -1.15 -12.98 2.06
N VAL A 33 -1.20 -13.81 1.01
CA VAL A 33 -1.08 -13.36 -0.38
C VAL A 33 -2.28 -12.50 -0.81
N LYS A 34 -3.51 -12.85 -0.42
CA LYS A 34 -4.70 -12.04 -0.70
C LYS A 34 -4.62 -10.66 -0.03
N LYS A 35 -4.11 -10.59 1.21
CA LYS A 35 -3.91 -9.31 1.92
C LYS A 35 -2.93 -8.38 1.20
N LYS A 36 -1.87 -8.93 0.59
CA LYS A 36 -0.86 -8.14 -0.15
C LYS A 36 -1.33 -7.62 -1.51
N LYS A 37 -2.44 -8.11 -2.07
CA LYS A 37 -2.95 -7.67 -3.38
C LYS A 37 -3.74 -6.36 -3.34
N LYS A 38 -4.15 -5.87 -2.16
CA LYS A 38 -4.83 -4.57 -2.02
C LYS A 38 -3.91 -3.35 -2.12
N LEU A 39 -2.59 -3.51 -1.93
CA LEU A 39 -1.64 -2.38 -1.99
C LEU A 39 -0.86 -2.29 -3.32
N LYS A 40 -0.79 -3.38 -4.10
CA LYS A 40 -0.08 -3.41 -5.40
C LYS A 40 -0.94 -3.17 -6.64
N ARG A 41 -2.27 -3.02 -6.50
CA ARG A 41 -3.16 -2.57 -7.59
C ARG A 41 -3.36 -1.06 -7.63
N ASN A 42 -2.88 -0.32 -6.64
CA ASN A 42 -3.12 1.13 -6.54
C ASN A 42 -1.99 2.01 -7.09
N GLY A 43 -0.99 1.41 -7.76
CA GLY A 43 0.08 2.15 -8.44
C GLY A 43 -0.21 2.42 -9.92
N LYS A 44 -1.39 2.05 -10.42
CA LYS A 44 -1.80 2.27 -11.81
C LYS A 44 -3.28 2.65 -11.81
N HIS A 45 -3.53 3.95 -11.67
CA HIS A 45 -4.79 4.63 -11.96
C HIS A 45 -6.02 4.03 -11.29
N GLU A 46 -6.42 4.62 -10.15
CA GLU A 46 -7.79 5.08 -9.94
C GLU A 46 -7.93 5.71 -8.55
N HIS A 47 -8.17 7.02 -8.56
CA HIS A 47 -9.13 7.68 -7.68
C HIS A 47 -8.84 7.61 -6.16
N LEU A 48 -7.72 8.19 -5.76
CA LEU A 48 -7.75 9.02 -4.58
C LEU A 48 -8.40 10.33 -5.02
N GLU A 49 -9.49 10.77 -4.37
CA GLU A 49 -10.01 12.14 -4.44
C GLU A 49 -9.02 13.17 -3.85
N LEU A 50 -7.72 12.91 -3.98
CA LEU A 50 -6.67 13.87 -3.72
C LEU A 50 -6.49 14.61 -5.04
N PRO A 51 -6.46 15.95 -5.06
CA PRO A 51 -6.07 16.69 -6.24
C PRO A 51 -4.73 16.12 -6.73
N LEU A 52 -4.75 15.45 -7.88
CA LEU A 52 -3.54 14.90 -8.48
C LEU A 52 -2.73 16.10 -8.98
N PHE A 53 -1.85 16.60 -8.13
CA PHE A 53 -0.92 17.65 -8.52
C PHE A 53 0.14 17.05 -9.43
N ASP A 54 0.34 17.67 -10.59
CA ASP A 54 1.45 17.33 -11.48
C ASP A 54 2.78 17.47 -10.71
N LEU A 55 3.62 16.43 -10.79
CA LEU A 55 4.92 16.42 -10.13
C LEU A 55 5.78 17.58 -10.65
N ALA A 56 5.69 17.92 -11.94
CA ALA A 56 6.43 19.05 -12.49
C ALA A 56 5.96 20.38 -11.87
N ALA A 57 4.66 20.55 -11.63
CA ALA A 57 4.12 21.69 -10.91
C ALA A 57 4.60 21.76 -9.46
N LEU A 58 4.63 20.64 -8.74
CA LEU A 58 5.18 20.54 -7.37
C LEU A 58 6.67 20.92 -7.31
N LEU A 59 7.47 20.39 -8.24
CA LEU A 59 8.90 20.70 -8.31
C LEU A 59 9.12 22.18 -8.62
N SER A 60 8.36 22.75 -9.55
CA SER A 60 8.43 24.18 -9.85
C SER A 60 8.06 25.04 -8.63
N ALA A 61 6.95 24.70 -7.96
CA ALA A 61 6.43 25.51 -6.87
C ALA A 61 7.21 25.38 -5.55
N THR A 62 7.92 24.25 -5.34
CA THR A 62 8.83 24.04 -4.20
C THR A 62 10.29 24.35 -4.51
N ASN A 63 10.62 24.75 -5.75
CA ASN A 63 11.99 24.86 -6.25
C ASN A 63 12.80 23.57 -5.99
N ASN A 64 12.31 22.46 -6.53
CA ASN A 64 12.88 21.11 -6.41
C ASN A 64 13.15 20.70 -4.95
N PHE A 65 12.19 20.97 -4.05
CA PHE A 65 12.33 20.72 -2.61
C PHE A 65 13.61 21.33 -1.99
N SER A 66 13.97 22.55 -2.43
CA SER A 66 15.13 23.28 -1.88
C SER A 66 15.02 23.42 -0.36
N SER A 67 16.16 23.29 0.33
CA SER A 67 16.28 23.51 1.77
C SER A 67 15.80 24.90 2.20
N ASP A 68 15.90 25.91 1.34
CA ASP A 68 15.44 27.29 1.62
C ASP A 68 13.91 27.37 1.76
N ASN A 69 13.22 26.38 1.23
CA ASN A 69 11.78 26.22 1.33
C ASN A 69 11.36 25.26 2.43
N LYS A 70 12.30 24.64 3.16
CA LYS A 70 11.97 23.74 4.27
C LYS A 70 11.47 24.56 5.46
N LEU A 71 10.29 24.20 5.95
CA LEU A 71 9.67 24.76 7.14
C LEU A 71 10.07 23.99 8.41
N GLY A 72 10.32 22.68 8.27
CA GLY A 72 10.72 21.83 9.39
C GLY A 72 10.76 20.35 9.02
N GLU A 73 11.17 19.52 9.97
CA GLU A 73 11.13 18.06 9.85
C GLU A 73 10.83 17.44 11.22
N GLY A 74 10.01 16.39 11.23
CA GLY A 74 9.61 15.66 12.44
C GLY A 74 9.02 14.30 12.09
N GLY A 75 8.15 13.75 12.94
CA GLY A 75 7.50 12.45 12.70
C GLY A 75 6.66 12.36 11.41
N PHE A 76 6.35 13.50 10.79
CA PHE A 76 5.67 13.61 9.51
C PHE A 76 6.61 13.68 8.29
N GLY A 77 7.93 13.71 8.51
CA GLY A 77 8.93 13.96 7.47
C GLY A 77 9.16 15.46 7.22
N PRO A 78 9.88 15.82 6.14
CA PRO A 78 10.22 17.20 5.83
C PRO A 78 9.02 17.94 5.22
N VAL A 79 8.77 19.14 5.73
CA VAL A 79 7.66 20.02 5.30
C VAL A 79 8.26 21.21 4.53
N TYR A 80 7.74 21.51 3.35
CA TYR A 80 8.23 22.60 2.49
C TYR A 80 7.12 23.62 2.18
N LYS A 81 7.45 24.91 2.16
CA LYS A 81 6.57 25.97 1.69
C LYS A 81 6.54 25.97 0.16
N VAL A 82 5.36 26.22 -0.39
CA VAL A 82 5.13 26.37 -1.82
C VAL A 82 5.07 27.86 -2.16
N ARG A 83 5.85 28.30 -3.15
CA ARG A 83 5.75 29.67 -3.65
C ARG A 83 4.78 29.66 -4.83
N LEU A 84 3.50 29.95 -4.57
CA LEU A 84 2.52 30.17 -5.64
C LEU A 84 2.93 31.45 -6.38
N SER A 85 3.49 31.28 -7.58
CA SER A 85 3.71 32.41 -8.49
C SER A 85 2.36 32.97 -8.95
N SER A 86 2.35 34.23 -9.41
CA SER A 86 1.14 34.87 -9.95
C SER A 86 0.46 34.05 -11.05
N PHE A 87 1.25 33.29 -11.82
CA PHE A 87 0.77 32.35 -12.83
C PHE A 87 -0.06 31.20 -12.23
N PHE A 88 0.40 30.61 -11.14
CA PHE A 88 -0.32 29.53 -10.46
C PHE A 88 -1.60 30.03 -9.77
N TRP A 89 -1.57 31.24 -9.21
CA TRP A 89 -2.77 31.88 -8.64
C TRP A 89 -3.84 32.16 -9.70
N ALA A 90 -3.45 32.58 -10.90
CA ALA A 90 -4.38 32.79 -12.01
C ALA A 90 -5.05 31.46 -12.43
N GLU A 91 -4.27 30.39 -12.60
CA GLU A 91 -4.79 29.07 -12.98
C GLU A 91 -5.71 28.47 -11.90
N PHE A 92 -5.33 28.58 -10.63
CA PHE A 92 -6.13 28.09 -9.51
C PHE A 92 -7.46 28.85 -9.38
N ASN A 93 -7.44 30.17 -9.56
CA ASN A 93 -8.64 30.99 -9.49
C ASN A 93 -9.58 30.77 -10.69
N LEU A 94 -9.03 30.43 -11.86
CA LEU A 94 -9.82 30.03 -13.03
C LEU A 94 -10.51 28.67 -12.85
N GLN A 95 -9.88 27.73 -12.14
CA GLN A 95 -10.52 26.46 -11.79
C GLN A 95 -11.61 26.60 -10.72
N VAL A 96 -11.41 27.47 -9.72
CA VAL A 96 -12.36 27.65 -8.61
C VAL A 96 -13.58 28.48 -9.00
N ASN A 97 -13.42 29.50 -9.85
CA ASN A 97 -14.51 30.43 -10.17
C ASN A 97 -15.33 30.04 -11.42
N ASN A 98 -15.08 28.87 -12.01
CA ASN A 98 -15.78 28.37 -13.20
C ASN A 98 -16.64 27.12 -12.90
N THR A 99 -16.97 26.91 -11.63
CA THR A 99 -17.98 25.98 -11.08
C THR A 99 -18.91 26.75 -10.17
#